data_AF-A0A3B0WTZ4-F1
#
_entry.id   AF-A0A3B0WTZ4-F1
#
_cell.length_a   1.000
_cell.length_b   1.000
_cell.length_c   1.000
_cell.angle_alpha   90.00
_cell.angle_beta   90.00
_cell.angle_gamma   90.00
#
_symmetry.space_group_name_H-M   'P 1'
#
loop_
_entity.id
_entity.type
_entity.pdbx_description
1 polymer ?
#
loop_
_entity_poly.entity_id
_entity_poly.type
_entity_poly.pdbx_seq_one_letter_code
_entity_poly.pdbx_strand_id
1 'polypeptide(L)'
;LVSMVPYVGDALAKTAKGARLAKKIAGLQKKISSAIEAIQKLKSLQMSRLKNGTAKLRAKMKKDAADKFAKSKKCKTCKAPANKFGTKTPDANGQWKKGEKGDGEWYPDADTEKGKEILEVTGGKPVKYKDGYPDFSPYAKDKVEIPMTGNRGKDFAMARNEMRKKTGDPKWPGRPGKTEPKGYTWHHKEDGTTMELVPDGVHGNVSHSGGDSLVNQLNDQPQY
;
A
#
# COMPACT_ATOMS: atom_id res chain seq x y z
N LEU A 1 22.36 -18.17 -39.73
CA LEU A 1 23.65 -18.25 -38.99
C LEU A 1 23.37 -18.84 -37.61
N VAL A 2 23.53 -20.16 -37.50
CA VAL A 2 23.38 -20.94 -36.27
C VAL A 2 24.75 -20.90 -35.57
N SER A 3 24.88 -20.19 -34.44
CA SER A 3 26.12 -20.23 -33.67
C SER A 3 26.08 -21.40 -32.69
N MET A 4 26.88 -22.43 -32.98
CA MET A 4 27.31 -23.46 -32.04
C MET A 4 27.80 -22.83 -30.73
N VAL A 5 27.18 -23.20 -29.61
CA VAL A 5 27.81 -23.14 -28.29
C VAL A 5 28.40 -24.54 -28.06
N PRO A 6 29.71 -24.79 -28.25
CA PRO A 6 30.24 -26.11 -28.03
C PRO A 6 30.38 -26.32 -26.51
N TYR A 7 29.66 -27.30 -25.97
CA TYR A 7 30.24 -28.45 -25.26
C TYR A 7 31.29 -28.22 -24.13
N VAL A 8 31.40 -27.03 -23.52
CA VAL A 8 32.31 -26.80 -22.37
C VAL A 8 31.72 -27.33 -21.05
N GLY A 9 30.39 -27.50 -20.97
CA GLY A 9 29.70 -27.97 -19.76
C GLY A 9 30.03 -29.43 -19.38
N ASP A 10 30.08 -30.33 -20.37
CA ASP A 10 30.24 -31.78 -20.11
C ASP A 10 31.69 -32.20 -19.84
N ALA A 11 32.68 -31.50 -20.40
CA ALA A 11 34.09 -31.83 -20.19
C ALA A 11 34.57 -31.42 -18.78
N LEU A 12 34.04 -30.32 -18.24
CA LEU A 12 34.37 -29.87 -16.89
C LEU A 12 33.74 -30.78 -15.82
N ALA A 13 32.51 -31.27 -16.01
CA ALA A 13 31.83 -32.10 -15.01
C ALA A 13 32.48 -33.50 -14.80
N LYS A 14 33.16 -34.04 -15.82
CA LYS A 14 33.68 -35.42 -15.81
C LYS A 14 34.98 -35.64 -15.04
N THR A 15 35.62 -34.58 -14.52
CA THR A 15 36.85 -34.70 -13.72
C THR A 15 36.58 -34.48 -12.23
N ALA A 16 37.30 -35.18 -11.35
CA ALA A 16 37.17 -34.99 -9.89
C ALA A 16 37.42 -33.52 -9.46
N LYS A 17 38.29 -32.79 -10.18
CA LYS A 17 38.53 -31.36 -9.96
C LYS A 17 37.32 -30.51 -10.38
N GLY A 18 36.67 -30.83 -11.50
CA GLY A 18 35.47 -30.13 -11.95
C GLY A 18 34.22 -30.44 -11.12
N ALA A 19 34.04 -31.68 -10.65
CA ALA A 19 33.00 -32.01 -9.66
C ALA A 19 33.20 -31.24 -8.34
N ARG A 20 34.45 -31.10 -7.87
CA ARG A 20 34.78 -30.27 -6.69
C ARG A 20 34.49 -28.78 -6.93
N LEU A 21 34.79 -28.26 -8.12
CA LEU A 21 34.48 -26.88 -8.49
C LEU A 21 32.96 -26.63 -8.55
N ALA A 22 32.20 -27.53 -9.18
CA ALA A 22 30.75 -27.45 -9.25
C ALA A 22 30.11 -27.47 -7.85
N LYS A 23 30.59 -28.34 -6.94
CA LYS A 23 30.12 -28.40 -5.54
C LYS A 23 30.43 -27.10 -4.78
N LYS A 24 31.57 -26.45 -5.04
CA LYS A 24 31.90 -25.13 -4.47
C LYS A 24 30.97 -24.04 -5.00
N ILE A 25 30.69 -24.02 -6.31
CA ILE A 25 29.76 -23.07 -6.93
C ILE A 25 28.34 -23.25 -6.38
N ALA A 26 27.83 -24.48 -6.34
CA ALA A 26 26.51 -24.78 -5.77
C ALA A 26 26.43 -24.39 -4.28
N GLY A 27 27.50 -24.65 -3.52
CA GLY A 27 27.62 -24.21 -2.13
C GLY A 27 27.57 -22.69 -1.97
N LEU A 28 28.20 -21.95 -2.88
CA LEU A 28 28.16 -20.48 -2.90
C LEU A 28 26.77 -19.96 -3.28
N GLN A 29 26.14 -20.52 -4.32
CA GLN A 29 24.78 -20.16 -4.74
C GLN A 29 23.76 -20.38 -3.62
N LYS A 30 23.87 -21.50 -2.89
CA LYS A 30 23.02 -21.78 -1.72
C LYS A 30 23.19 -20.73 -0.63
N LYS A 31 24.44 -20.37 -0.29
CA LYS A 31 24.72 -19.32 0.71
C LYS A 31 24.16 -17.96 0.30
N ILE A 32 24.28 -17.58 -0.98
CA ILE A 32 23.71 -16.33 -1.51
C ILE A 32 22.19 -16.34 -1.40
N SER A 33 21.55 -17.43 -1.81
CA SER A 33 20.08 -17.56 -1.76
C SER A 33 19.56 -17.46 -0.33
N SER A 34 20.19 -18.17 0.62
CA SER A 34 19.83 -18.07 2.04
C SER A 34 20.05 -16.67 2.63
N ALA A 35 21.08 -15.95 2.19
CA ALA A 35 21.29 -14.56 2.60
C ALA A 35 20.19 -13.62 2.06
N ILE A 36 19.76 -13.81 0.81
CA ILE A 36 18.64 -13.07 0.20
C ILE A 36 17.33 -13.35 0.97
N GLU A 37 17.03 -14.60 1.28
CA GLU A 37 15.87 -14.99 2.07
C GLU A 37 15.88 -14.35 3.46
N ALA A 38 17.03 -14.31 4.13
CA ALA A 38 17.19 -13.66 5.44
C ALA A 38 16.89 -12.14 5.34
N ILE A 39 17.39 -11.46 4.31
CA ILE A 39 17.11 -10.04 4.07
C ILE A 39 15.61 -9.82 3.79
N GLN A 40 14.98 -10.67 2.98
CA GLN A 40 13.54 -10.58 2.71
C GLN A 40 12.71 -10.76 3.98
N LYS A 41 13.10 -11.71 4.84
CA LYS A 41 12.45 -11.92 6.14
C LYS A 41 12.61 -10.69 7.05
N LEU A 42 13.81 -10.12 7.14
CA LEU A 42 14.03 -8.88 7.91
C LEU A 42 13.17 -7.72 7.38
N LYS A 43 13.08 -7.55 6.06
CA LYS A 43 12.20 -6.56 5.44
C LYS A 43 10.74 -6.79 5.84
N SER A 44 10.25 -8.03 5.74
CA SER A 44 8.86 -8.35 6.14
C SER A 44 8.58 -8.09 7.63
N LEU A 45 9.55 -8.36 8.50
CA LEU A 45 9.43 -8.10 9.94
C LEU A 45 9.41 -6.60 10.22
N GLN A 46 10.24 -5.82 9.53
CA GLN A 46 10.22 -4.37 9.60
C GLN A 46 8.85 -3.82 9.15
N MET A 47 8.33 -4.27 8.01
CA MET A 47 7.01 -3.87 7.52
C MET A 47 5.89 -4.24 8.51
N SER A 48 5.93 -5.45 9.09
CA SER A 48 4.96 -5.88 10.11
C SER A 48 5.01 -5.00 11.36
N ARG A 49 6.19 -4.60 11.82
CA ARG A 49 6.33 -3.67 12.95
C ARG A 49 5.69 -2.31 12.65
N LEU A 50 5.93 -1.75 11.46
CA LEU A 50 5.32 -0.49 11.03
C LEU A 50 3.80 -0.58 10.98
N LYS A 51 3.25 -1.65 10.36
CA LYS A 51 1.80 -1.91 10.33
C LYS A 51 1.18 -2.02 11.72
N ASN A 52 1.89 -2.65 12.66
CA ASN A 52 1.42 -2.76 14.03
C ASN A 52 1.47 -1.41 14.77
N GLY A 53 2.51 -0.60 14.54
CA GLY A 53 2.62 0.74 15.08
C GLY A 53 1.48 1.66 14.61
N THR A 54 1.22 1.67 13.30
CA THR A 54 0.13 2.46 12.70
C THR A 54 -1.24 1.98 13.17
N ALA A 55 -1.46 0.67 13.29
CA ALA A 55 -2.69 0.12 13.86
C ALA A 55 -2.91 0.55 15.32
N LYS A 56 -1.85 0.55 16.16
CA LYS A 56 -1.91 1.04 17.54
C LYS A 56 -2.25 2.53 17.60
N LEU A 57 -1.63 3.36 16.75
CA LEU A 57 -1.93 4.78 16.70
C LEU A 57 -3.40 5.03 16.32
N ARG A 58 -3.91 4.37 15.27
CA ARG A 58 -5.32 4.50 14.87
C ARG A 58 -6.27 4.09 15.99
N ALA A 59 -5.98 2.99 16.69
CA ALA A 59 -6.78 2.54 17.83
C ALA A 59 -6.80 3.58 18.97
N LYS A 60 -5.65 4.22 19.24
CA LYS A 60 -5.54 5.31 20.21
C LYS A 60 -6.35 6.53 19.78
N MET A 61 -6.19 7.00 18.54
CA MET A 61 -6.97 8.14 18.01
C MET A 61 -8.47 7.88 18.08
N LYS A 62 -8.91 6.65 17.77
CA LYS A 62 -10.30 6.22 17.89
C LYS A 62 -10.80 6.33 19.33
N LYS A 63 -10.02 5.85 20.29
CA LYS A 63 -10.33 5.94 21.72
C LYS A 63 -10.38 7.40 22.19
N ASP A 64 -9.37 8.20 21.90
CA ASP A 64 -9.27 9.60 22.33
C ASP A 64 -10.43 10.45 21.78
N ALA A 65 -10.81 10.21 20.52
CA ALA A 65 -11.97 10.85 19.91
C ALA A 65 -13.29 10.41 20.55
N ALA A 66 -13.44 9.12 20.88
CA ALA A 66 -14.61 8.61 21.58
C ALA A 66 -14.75 9.21 22.99
N ASP A 67 -13.64 9.28 23.74
CA ASP A 67 -13.59 9.90 25.07
C ASP A 67 -13.93 11.39 25.00
N LYS A 68 -13.40 12.12 24.01
CA LYS A 68 -13.75 13.53 23.77
C LYS A 68 -15.22 13.70 23.44
N PHE A 69 -15.80 12.81 22.63
CA PHE A 69 -17.22 12.83 22.30
C PHE A 69 -18.10 12.58 23.53
N ALA A 70 -17.81 11.53 24.30
CA ALA A 70 -18.51 11.18 25.52
C ALA A 70 -18.54 12.34 26.53
N LYS A 71 -17.37 12.99 26.74
CA LYS A 71 -17.24 14.20 27.55
C LYS A 71 -18.12 15.34 27.02
N SER A 72 -18.07 15.61 25.72
CA SER A 72 -18.85 16.71 25.10
C SER A 72 -20.36 16.50 25.19
N LYS A 73 -20.83 15.24 25.19
CA LYS A 73 -22.25 14.88 25.27
C LYS A 73 -22.73 14.60 26.70
N LYS A 74 -21.87 14.74 27.71
CA LYS A 74 -22.13 14.31 29.10
C LYS A 74 -22.67 12.88 29.19
N CYS A 75 -22.28 12.00 28.26
CA CYS A 75 -22.85 10.67 28.11
C CYS A 75 -21.75 9.61 28.22
N LYS A 76 -21.83 8.72 29.22
CA LYS A 76 -20.81 7.69 29.49
C LYS A 76 -20.92 6.47 28.57
N THR A 77 -22.08 6.23 27.95
CA THR A 77 -22.40 5.01 27.18
C THR A 77 -22.65 5.27 25.69
N CYS A 78 -22.60 6.54 25.25
CA CYS A 78 -22.87 6.88 23.86
C CYS A 78 -21.71 6.43 22.96
N LYS A 79 -22.03 5.66 21.92
CA LYS A 79 -21.09 5.32 20.86
C LYS A 79 -20.74 6.58 20.06
N ALA A 80 -19.46 6.88 19.93
CA ALA A 80 -19.02 7.99 19.08
C ALA A 80 -19.23 7.62 17.61
N PRO A 81 -19.72 8.55 16.78
CA PRO A 81 -19.93 8.29 15.36
C PRO A 81 -18.60 8.07 14.65
N ALA A 82 -18.58 7.17 13.67
CA ALA A 82 -17.35 6.76 13.01
C ALA A 82 -16.58 7.89 12.29
N ASN A 83 -17.29 8.93 11.85
CA ASN A 83 -16.71 10.07 11.16
C ASN A 83 -15.92 11.04 12.05
N LYS A 84 -15.93 10.86 13.37
CA LYS A 84 -15.19 11.73 14.30
C LYS A 84 -13.75 11.29 14.53
N PHE A 85 -13.30 10.23 13.88
CA PHE A 85 -11.96 9.67 14.04
C PHE A 85 -10.84 10.41 13.24
N GLY A 86 -11.06 11.67 12.85
CA GLY A 86 -9.99 12.57 12.40
C GLY A 86 -9.57 12.42 10.93
N THR A 87 -10.37 11.76 10.09
CA THR A 87 -10.09 11.62 8.66
C THR A 87 -11.07 12.42 7.81
N LYS A 88 -10.58 12.94 6.67
CA LYS A 88 -11.44 13.50 5.64
C LYS A 88 -12.27 12.35 5.05
N THR A 89 -13.57 12.56 4.86
CA THR A 89 -14.50 11.60 4.22
C THR A 89 -15.45 12.37 3.30
N PRO A 90 -16.07 11.73 2.29
CA PRO A 90 -17.01 12.41 1.41
C PRO A 90 -18.20 13.01 2.18
N ASP A 91 -18.49 14.27 1.89
CA ASP A 91 -19.58 15.07 2.43
C ASP A 91 -20.63 15.47 1.40
N ALA A 92 -20.32 15.34 0.10
CA ALA A 92 -21.21 15.60 -1.03
C ALA A 92 -21.03 14.56 -2.14
N ASN A 93 -21.87 14.64 -3.19
CA ASN A 93 -21.84 13.80 -4.40
C ASN A 93 -21.97 12.29 -4.14
N GLY A 94 -22.73 11.93 -3.11
CA GLY A 94 -23.03 10.55 -2.80
C GLY A 94 -23.74 10.39 -1.46
N GLN A 95 -24.09 9.16 -1.14
CA GLN A 95 -24.89 8.81 0.03
C GLN A 95 -24.25 7.68 0.83
N TRP A 96 -24.24 7.82 2.15
CA TRP A 96 -23.83 6.76 3.06
C TRP A 96 -24.99 5.81 3.31
N LYS A 97 -24.73 4.50 3.15
CA LYS A 97 -25.68 3.42 3.41
C LYS A 97 -24.97 2.27 4.13
N LYS A 98 -25.75 1.36 4.70
CA LYS A 98 -25.26 0.15 5.40
C LYS A 98 -24.11 0.44 6.39
N GLY A 99 -24.31 1.44 7.24
CA GLY A 99 -23.32 1.87 8.23
C GLY A 99 -23.42 3.35 8.51
N GLU A 100 -22.43 3.85 9.25
CA GLU A 100 -22.30 5.28 9.55
C GLU A 100 -21.31 5.92 8.57
N LYS A 101 -21.33 7.26 8.48
CA LYS A 101 -20.31 8.00 7.74
C LYS A 101 -18.92 7.61 8.25
N GLY A 102 -18.05 7.16 7.36
CA GLY A 102 -16.69 6.68 7.66
C GLY A 102 -16.58 5.22 8.11
N ASP A 103 -17.69 4.49 8.32
CA ASP A 103 -17.68 3.07 8.69
C ASP A 103 -18.95 2.41 8.12
N GLY A 104 -18.91 2.14 6.82
CA GLY A 104 -20.07 1.79 6.01
C GLY A 104 -19.79 1.85 4.51
N GLU A 105 -20.85 1.83 3.71
CA GLU A 105 -20.77 1.90 2.25
C GLU A 105 -21.14 3.30 1.77
N TRP A 106 -20.25 3.95 1.03
CA TRP A 106 -20.53 5.23 0.37
C TRP A 106 -20.84 5.00 -1.11
N TYR A 107 -22.03 5.40 -1.52
CA TYR A 107 -22.56 5.27 -2.88
C TYR A 107 -22.37 6.60 -3.61
N PRO A 108 -21.51 6.68 -4.64
CA PRO A 108 -21.37 7.87 -5.46
C PRO A 108 -22.71 8.24 -6.14
N ASP A 109 -22.94 9.53 -6.33
CA ASP A 109 -24.13 10.04 -6.99
C ASP A 109 -24.02 9.89 -8.52
N ALA A 110 -24.77 8.96 -9.09
CA ALA A 110 -24.75 8.63 -10.51
C ALA A 110 -25.17 9.80 -11.43
N ASP A 111 -25.84 10.82 -10.89
CA ASP A 111 -26.26 11.99 -11.66
C ASP A 111 -25.15 13.04 -11.79
N THR A 112 -24.06 12.89 -11.02
CA THR A 112 -22.90 13.79 -11.07
C THR A 112 -21.78 13.21 -11.92
N GLU A 113 -21.02 14.06 -12.64
CA GLU A 113 -19.86 13.62 -13.43
C GLU A 113 -18.83 12.87 -12.57
N LYS A 114 -18.55 13.36 -11.35
CA LYS A 114 -17.67 12.68 -10.40
C LYS A 114 -18.18 11.29 -10.01
N GLY A 115 -19.48 11.17 -9.74
CA GLY A 115 -20.06 9.89 -9.39
C GLY A 115 -20.05 8.91 -10.55
N LYS A 116 -20.28 9.36 -11.79
CA LYS A 116 -20.13 8.53 -13.00
C LYS A 116 -18.71 7.99 -13.16
N GLU A 117 -17.69 8.85 -13.02
CA GLU A 117 -16.27 8.43 -13.09
C GLU A 117 -15.93 7.38 -12.02
N ILE A 118 -16.44 7.55 -10.79
CA ILE A 118 -16.23 6.55 -9.73
C ILE A 118 -16.98 5.25 -10.05
N LEU A 119 -18.22 5.34 -10.52
CA LEU A 119 -19.05 4.16 -10.82
C LEU A 119 -18.51 3.36 -12.01
N GLU A 120 -17.89 4.03 -12.99
CA GLU A 120 -17.17 3.37 -14.09
C GLU A 120 -16.02 2.51 -13.56
N VAL A 121 -15.19 3.06 -12.66
CA VAL A 121 -14.06 2.33 -12.05
C VAL A 121 -14.54 1.20 -11.14
N THR A 122 -15.60 1.43 -10.37
CA THR A 122 -16.09 0.49 -9.35
C THR A 122 -17.04 -0.58 -9.91
N GLY A 123 -17.46 -0.46 -11.17
CA GLY A 123 -18.49 -1.32 -11.77
C GLY A 123 -19.84 -1.14 -11.08
N GLY A 124 -20.19 0.10 -10.73
CA GLY A 124 -21.44 0.44 -10.05
C GLY A 124 -21.50 0.11 -8.55
N LYS A 125 -20.37 -0.29 -7.93
CA LYS A 125 -20.30 -0.68 -6.52
C LYS A 125 -20.00 0.51 -5.61
N PRO A 126 -20.43 0.49 -4.34
CA PRO A 126 -20.04 1.52 -3.40
C PRO A 126 -18.54 1.44 -3.06
N VAL A 127 -17.99 2.56 -2.60
CA VAL A 127 -16.69 2.59 -1.93
C VAL A 127 -16.92 2.24 -0.47
N LYS A 128 -16.29 1.16 -0.01
CA LYS A 128 -16.38 0.74 1.40
C LYS A 128 -15.45 1.59 2.24
N TYR A 129 -15.89 1.90 3.45
CA TYR A 129 -15.08 2.58 4.44
C TYR A 129 -15.04 1.80 5.74
N LYS A 130 -13.91 1.88 6.41
CA LYS A 130 -13.72 1.38 7.76
C LYS A 130 -12.85 2.33 8.56
N ASP A 131 -13.28 2.66 9.77
CA ASP A 131 -12.54 3.55 10.68
C ASP A 131 -12.11 4.90 10.03
N GLY A 132 -12.93 5.41 9.11
CA GLY A 132 -12.69 6.67 8.40
C GLY A 132 -11.84 6.57 7.14
N TYR A 133 -11.38 5.39 6.74
CA TYR A 133 -10.53 5.17 5.56
C TYR A 133 -11.28 4.43 4.45
N PRO A 134 -11.14 4.86 3.18
CA PRO A 134 -11.68 4.13 2.05
C PRO A 134 -10.89 2.83 1.82
N ASP A 135 -11.59 1.79 1.37
CA ASP A 135 -10.98 0.58 0.85
C ASP A 135 -10.96 0.64 -0.68
N PHE A 136 -9.81 1.02 -1.25
CA PHE A 136 -9.57 1.00 -2.69
C PHE A 136 -8.91 -0.29 -3.17
N SER A 137 -8.57 -1.22 -2.27
CA SER A 137 -7.89 -2.49 -2.59
C SER A 137 -8.57 -3.27 -3.74
N PRO A 138 -9.91 -3.35 -3.83
CA PRO A 138 -10.58 -4.06 -4.92
C PRO A 138 -10.36 -3.44 -6.31
N TYR A 139 -9.96 -2.18 -6.37
CA TYR A 139 -9.77 -1.40 -7.60
C TYR A 139 -8.28 -1.13 -7.88
N ALA A 140 -7.39 -1.54 -6.98
CA ALA A 140 -5.96 -1.38 -7.14
C ALA A 140 -5.44 -2.28 -8.27
N LYS A 141 -4.73 -1.69 -9.23
CA LYS A 141 -4.04 -2.42 -10.29
C LYS A 141 -2.86 -3.20 -9.76
N ASP A 142 -2.15 -2.62 -8.79
CA ASP A 142 -1.00 -3.24 -8.16
C ASP A 142 -0.76 -2.63 -6.77
N LYS A 143 0.11 -3.27 -5.98
CA LYS A 143 0.54 -2.79 -4.67
C LYS A 143 1.99 -3.17 -4.36
N VAL A 144 2.63 -2.30 -3.59
CA VAL A 144 3.99 -2.49 -3.03
C VAL A 144 4.03 -2.03 -1.58
N GLU A 145 5.00 -2.53 -0.83
CA GLU A 145 5.24 -2.13 0.55
C GLU A 145 6.52 -1.28 0.63
N ILE A 146 6.40 -0.11 1.25
CA ILE A 146 7.51 0.80 1.56
C ILE A 146 7.43 1.23 3.02
N PRO A 147 8.56 1.57 3.67
CA PRO A 147 8.51 2.32 4.91
C PRO A 147 8.10 3.76 4.57
N MET A 148 6.80 4.08 4.63
CA MET A 148 6.31 5.42 4.32
C MET A 148 7.02 6.46 5.20
N THR A 149 7.32 7.62 4.61
CA THR A 149 8.03 8.71 5.28
C THR A 149 7.11 9.84 5.71
N GLY A 150 5.87 9.86 5.18
CA GLY A 150 4.96 11.00 5.34
C GLY A 150 5.24 12.13 4.34
N ASN A 151 6.27 11.97 3.50
CA ASN A 151 6.53 12.83 2.36
C ASN A 151 6.09 12.14 1.07
N ARG A 152 4.97 12.60 0.51
CA ARG A 152 4.37 12.06 -0.72
C ARG A 152 5.35 11.88 -1.88
N GLY A 153 6.22 12.85 -2.13
CA GLY A 153 7.17 12.79 -3.25
C GLY A 153 8.20 11.67 -3.08
N LYS A 154 8.74 11.52 -1.87
CA LYS A 154 9.66 10.43 -1.51
C LYS A 154 8.96 9.08 -1.55
N ASP A 155 7.76 8.99 -0.99
CA ASP A 155 6.99 7.76 -0.91
C ASP A 155 6.60 7.25 -2.31
N PHE A 156 6.18 8.15 -3.20
CA PHE A 156 5.92 7.81 -4.61
C PHE A 156 7.18 7.31 -5.33
N ALA A 157 8.34 7.91 -5.04
CA ALA A 157 9.62 7.46 -5.63
C ALA A 157 10.03 6.07 -5.12
N MET A 158 9.82 5.79 -3.83
CA MET A 158 10.07 4.47 -3.26
C MET A 158 9.11 3.43 -3.83
N ALA A 159 7.82 3.74 -3.96
CA ALA A 159 6.82 2.86 -4.55
C ALA A 159 7.18 2.49 -6.00
N ARG A 160 7.60 3.47 -6.82
CA ARG A 160 8.15 3.21 -8.17
C ARG A 160 9.33 2.25 -8.15
N ASN A 161 10.28 2.45 -7.24
CA ASN A 161 11.47 1.61 -7.16
C ASN A 161 11.10 0.16 -6.75
N GLU A 162 10.18 -0.01 -5.81
CA GLU A 162 9.68 -1.33 -5.44
C GLU A 162 8.89 -1.99 -6.57
N MET A 163 8.13 -1.23 -7.36
CA MET A 163 7.48 -1.75 -8.56
C MET A 163 8.46 -2.23 -9.63
N ARG A 164 9.56 -1.49 -9.86
CA ARG A 164 10.63 -1.93 -10.77
C ARG A 164 11.27 -3.23 -10.30
N LYS A 165 11.53 -3.37 -9.00
CA LYS A 165 12.03 -4.63 -8.42
C LYS A 165 11.04 -5.76 -8.57
N LYS A 166 9.75 -5.50 -8.28
CA LYS A 166 8.66 -6.48 -8.35
C LYS A 166 8.44 -7.00 -9.77
N THR A 167 8.49 -6.11 -10.75
CA THR A 167 8.26 -6.44 -12.17
C THR A 167 9.52 -6.90 -12.89
N GLY A 168 10.71 -6.62 -12.34
CA GLY A 168 11.99 -6.79 -13.03
C GLY A 168 12.21 -5.78 -14.16
N ASP A 169 11.32 -4.80 -14.35
CA ASP A 169 11.43 -3.80 -15.41
C ASP A 169 12.00 -2.48 -14.85
N PRO A 170 13.28 -2.14 -15.14
CA PRO A 170 13.86 -0.87 -14.72
C PRO A 170 13.19 0.35 -15.38
N LYS A 171 12.44 0.13 -16.47
CA LYS A 171 11.66 1.15 -17.18
C LYS A 171 10.20 1.18 -16.74
N TRP A 172 9.81 0.57 -15.62
CA TRP A 172 8.49 0.82 -15.06
C TRP A 172 8.40 2.27 -14.51
N PRO A 173 7.26 3.01 -14.66
CA PRO A 173 6.03 2.68 -15.39
C PRO A 173 6.04 3.06 -16.88
N GLY A 174 7.22 3.43 -17.40
CA GLY A 174 7.49 3.84 -18.77
C GLY A 174 8.85 4.55 -18.87
N ARG A 175 9.01 5.46 -19.82
CA ARG A 175 10.27 6.21 -19.98
C ARG A 175 10.58 7.10 -18.76
N PRO A 176 11.87 7.42 -18.50
CA PRO A 176 12.28 8.37 -17.48
C PRO A 176 11.46 9.67 -17.55
N GLY A 177 10.99 10.17 -16.40
CA GLY A 177 10.14 11.36 -16.31
C GLY A 177 8.64 11.06 -16.16
N LYS A 178 8.18 9.83 -16.40
CA LYS A 178 6.83 9.40 -15.98
C LYS A 178 6.79 9.07 -14.49
N THR A 179 5.82 9.63 -13.79
CA THR A 179 5.63 9.41 -12.35
C THR A 179 4.81 8.14 -12.10
N GLU A 180 3.74 7.90 -12.86
CA GLU A 180 2.84 6.75 -12.75
C GLU A 180 2.30 6.31 -14.14
N PRO A 181 1.73 5.10 -14.30
CA PRO A 181 0.95 4.77 -15.50
C PRO A 181 -0.20 5.76 -15.71
N LYS A 182 -0.54 6.08 -16.97
CA LYS A 182 -1.61 7.03 -17.30
C LYS A 182 -2.94 6.59 -16.66
N GLY A 183 -3.59 7.51 -15.93
CA GLY A 183 -4.88 7.28 -15.27
C GLY A 183 -4.78 6.58 -13.92
N TYR A 184 -3.58 6.48 -13.34
CA TYR A 184 -3.34 5.87 -12.04
C TYR A 184 -2.48 6.76 -11.14
N THR A 185 -2.73 6.65 -9.84
CA THR A 185 -1.94 7.31 -8.79
C THR A 185 -1.70 6.35 -7.64
N TRP A 186 -0.70 6.68 -6.84
CA TRP A 186 -0.40 5.95 -5.62
C TRP A 186 -1.28 6.44 -4.47
N HIS A 187 -2.09 5.54 -3.94
CA HIS A 187 -2.81 5.70 -2.69
C HIS A 187 -1.94 5.24 -1.52
N HIS A 188 -1.80 6.09 -0.50
CA HIS A 188 -1.19 5.69 0.77
C HIS A 188 -2.24 4.98 1.62
N LYS A 189 -2.14 3.65 1.72
CA LYS A 189 -3.03 2.88 2.57
C LYS A 189 -2.81 3.21 4.05
N GLU A 190 -3.87 3.11 4.85
CA GLU A 190 -3.89 3.51 6.26
C GLU A 190 -3.04 2.61 7.19
N ASP A 191 -2.44 1.55 6.66
CA ASP A 191 -1.50 0.70 7.39
C ASP A 191 -0.08 1.30 7.47
N GLY A 192 0.14 2.46 6.84
CA GLY A 192 1.40 3.22 6.85
C GLY A 192 2.56 2.54 6.12
N THR A 193 2.25 1.57 5.26
CA THR A 193 3.27 0.83 4.50
C THR A 193 2.88 0.49 3.07
N THR A 194 1.61 0.16 2.85
CA THR A 194 1.12 -0.31 1.56
C THR A 194 0.81 0.88 0.67
N MET A 195 1.44 0.91 -0.49
CA MET A 195 1.12 1.84 -1.57
C MET A 195 0.31 1.08 -2.62
N GLU A 196 -0.91 1.55 -2.88
CA GLU A 196 -1.81 0.93 -3.85
C GLU A 196 -1.88 1.78 -5.11
N LEU A 197 -1.62 1.18 -6.27
CA LEU A 197 -1.73 1.86 -7.54
C LEU A 197 -3.18 1.79 -8.00
N VAL A 198 -3.93 2.88 -7.79
CA VAL A 198 -5.38 2.93 -7.99
C VAL A 198 -5.73 3.89 -9.12
N PRO A 199 -6.88 3.72 -9.80
CA PRO A 199 -7.33 4.67 -10.81
C PRO A 199 -7.53 6.09 -10.26
N ASP A 200 -7.11 7.10 -11.02
CA ASP A 200 -7.22 8.51 -10.62
C ASP A 200 -8.68 8.94 -10.41
N GLY A 201 -9.59 8.43 -11.25
CA GLY A 201 -11.02 8.76 -11.20
C GLY A 201 -11.70 8.37 -9.89
N VAL A 202 -11.25 7.30 -9.21
CA VAL A 202 -11.76 6.97 -7.87
C VAL A 202 -10.99 7.72 -6.79
N HIS A 203 -9.66 7.76 -6.86
CA HIS A 203 -8.84 8.35 -5.80
C HIS A 203 -9.02 9.87 -5.69
N GLY A 204 -9.11 10.59 -6.82
CA GLY A 204 -9.24 12.04 -6.86
C GLY A 204 -10.63 12.55 -6.50
N ASN A 205 -11.68 11.77 -6.82
CA ASN A 205 -13.07 12.19 -6.62
C ASN A 205 -13.64 11.76 -5.27
N VAL A 206 -13.01 10.79 -4.60
CA VAL A 206 -13.39 10.35 -3.26
C VAL A 206 -12.55 11.14 -2.24
N SER A 207 -13.15 12.11 -1.55
CA SER A 207 -12.45 12.86 -0.50
C SER A 207 -12.02 11.94 0.65
N HIS A 208 -10.71 11.84 0.90
CA HIS A 208 -10.20 10.98 1.96
C HIS A 208 -8.90 11.50 2.59
N SER A 209 -8.57 10.99 3.78
CA SER A 209 -7.21 11.03 4.33
C SER A 209 -6.52 9.69 4.06
N GLY A 210 -5.26 9.72 3.62
CA GLY A 210 -4.43 8.53 3.42
C GLY A 210 -3.56 8.21 4.64
N GLY A 211 -2.78 7.14 4.54
CA GLY A 211 -1.80 6.72 5.55
C GLY A 211 -0.61 7.68 5.73
N ASP A 212 -0.34 8.55 4.77
CA ASP A 212 0.68 9.61 4.87
C ASP A 212 0.42 10.54 6.07
N SER A 213 -0.85 10.87 6.30
CA SER A 213 -1.26 11.68 7.45
C SER A 213 -0.99 11.01 8.80
N LEU A 214 -1.11 9.68 8.88
CA LEU A 214 -0.83 8.90 10.09
C LEU A 214 0.67 8.79 10.36
N VAL A 215 1.47 8.61 9.31
CA VAL A 215 2.92 8.49 9.42
C VAL A 215 3.53 9.80 9.92
N ASN A 216 3.04 10.94 9.45
CA ASN A 216 3.46 12.24 9.99
C ASN A 216 3.15 12.36 11.49
N GLN A 217 1.98 11.92 11.94
CA GLN A 217 1.63 11.92 13.37
C GLN A 217 2.48 10.95 14.21
N LEU A 218 2.87 9.79 13.66
CA LEU A 218 3.82 8.88 14.31
C LEU A 218 5.19 9.54 14.48
N ASN A 219 5.69 10.20 13.43
CA ASN A 219 6.98 10.89 13.47
C ASN A 219 7.00 12.02 14.52
N ASP A 220 5.87 12.69 14.72
CA ASP A 220 5.69 13.74 15.74
C ASP A 220 5.48 13.18 17.17
N GLN A 221 5.29 11.86 17.32
CA GLN A 221 5.02 11.18 18.59
C GLN A 221 5.94 9.96 18.74
N PRO A 222 7.26 10.15 18.99
CA PRO A 222 8.30 9.12 18.93
C PRO A 222 8.20 7.98 19.97
N GLN A 223 7.11 7.94 20.73
CA GLN A 223 6.78 6.93 21.73
C GLN A 223 6.15 5.65 21.15
N TYR A 224 6.13 5.48 19.82
CA TYR A 224 5.60 4.30 19.11
C TYR A 224 6.53 3.81 18.00
#